data_AF-A0A3B0SMR3-F1
#
_entry.id   AF-A0A3B0SMR3-F1
#
_cell.length_a   1.000
_cell.length_b   1.000
_cell.length_c   1.000
_cell.angle_alpha   90.00
_cell.angle_beta   90.00
_cell.angle_gamma   90.00
#
_symmetry.space_group_name_H-M   'P 1'
#
loop_
_entity.id
_entity.type
_entity.pdbx_description
1 polymer ?
#
loop_
_entity_poly.entity_id
_entity_poly.type
_entity_poly.pdbx_seq_one_letter_code
_entity_poly.pdbx_strand_id
1 'polypeptide(L)'
;MTSFMHKLAEGLRTREQYLEEHSEHPIFETEEGDIFKEQYDDLVTELKEFSNRVGDLAAAGEDFDERFEREISDSNEHLSIKIDAWAKNLDKK
;
A
#
# COMPACT_ATOMS: atom_id res chain seq x y z
N MET A 1 21.21 3.58 2.48
CA MET A 1 19.92 2.86 2.46
C MET A 1 20.23 1.38 2.68
N THR A 2 19.71 0.77 3.74
CA THR A 2 19.90 -0.66 4.04
C THR A 2 19.16 -1.52 3.01
N SER A 3 19.51 -2.80 2.87
CA SER A 3 18.80 -3.73 1.96
C SER A 3 17.30 -3.82 2.29
N PHE A 4 16.94 -3.65 3.57
CA PHE A 4 15.56 -3.56 4.04
C PHE A 4 14.81 -2.40 3.38
N MET A 5 15.34 -1.18 3.49
CA MET A 5 14.69 0.03 2.94
C MET A 5 14.56 -0.02 1.41
N HIS A 6 15.53 -0.63 0.72
CA HIS A 6 15.42 -0.80 -0.73
C HIS A 6 14.27 -1.73 -1.12
N LYS A 7 14.16 -2.90 -0.47
CA LYS A 7 13.06 -3.85 -0.72
C LYS A 7 11.70 -3.25 -0.35
N LEU A 8 11.65 -2.49 0.74
CA LEU A 8 10.44 -1.79 1.16
C LEU A 8 10.00 -0.78 0.09
N ALA A 9 10.92 0.04 -0.40
CA ALA A 9 10.63 1.03 -1.44
C ALA A 9 10.15 0.37 -2.75
N GLU A 10 10.76 -0.74 -3.16
CA GLU A 10 10.31 -1.52 -4.32
C GLU A 10 8.89 -2.09 -4.12
N GLY A 11 8.62 -2.64 -2.94
CA GLY A 11 7.29 -3.15 -2.59
C GLY A 11 6.23 -2.05 -2.59
N LEU A 12 6.55 -0.87 -2.07
CA LEU A 12 5.64 0.27 -2.10
C LEU A 12 5.35 0.75 -3.51
N ARG A 13 6.39 0.95 -4.31
CA ARG A 13 6.25 1.35 -5.71
C ARG A 13 5.40 0.36 -6.51
N THR A 14 5.58 -0.94 -6.26
CA THR A 14 4.80 -1.99 -6.94
C THR A 14 3.30 -1.88 -6.60
N ARG A 15 2.97 -1.59 -5.35
CA ARG A 15 1.58 -1.42 -4.90
C ARG A 15 0.98 -0.10 -5.37
N GLU A 16 1.76 0.97 -5.37
CA GLU A 16 1.36 2.26 -5.94
C GLU A 16 0.99 2.07 -7.41
N GLN A 17 1.86 1.44 -8.19
CA GLN A 17 1.59 1.12 -9.59
C GLN A 17 0.33 0.26 -9.76
N TYR A 18 0.16 -0.78 -8.94
CA TYR A 18 -1.02 -1.64 -9.01
C TYR A 18 -2.32 -0.85 -8.78
N LEU A 19 -2.38 0.00 -7.75
CA LEU A 19 -3.55 0.83 -7.50
C LEU A 19 -3.73 1.91 -8.59
N GLU A 20 -2.66 2.46 -9.15
CA GLU A 20 -2.77 3.39 -10.29
C GLU A 20 -3.39 2.70 -11.51
N GLU A 21 -2.98 1.47 -11.82
CA GLU A 21 -3.52 0.67 -12.94
C GLU A 21 -5.01 0.35 -12.76
N HIS A 22 -5.50 0.31 -11.52
CA HIS A 22 -6.91 0.04 -11.21
C HIS A 22 -7.69 1.30 -10.80
N SER A 23 -7.12 2.50 -10.99
CA SER A 23 -7.75 3.77 -10.63
C SER A 23 -9.03 4.08 -11.41
N GLU A 24 -9.14 3.56 -12.62
CA GLU A 24 -10.26 3.74 -13.55
C GLU A 24 -11.01 2.41 -13.81
N HIS A 25 -11.02 1.50 -12.82
CA HIS A 25 -11.63 0.19 -13.01
C HIS A 25 -13.13 0.32 -13.35
N PRO A 26 -13.64 -0.31 -14.43
CA PRO A 26 -15.03 -0.14 -14.90
C PRO A 26 -16.10 -0.49 -13.86
N ILE A 27 -15.75 -1.32 -12.87
CA ILE A 27 -16.66 -1.66 -11.78
C ILE A 27 -17.11 -0.44 -11.00
N PHE A 28 -16.29 0.61 -10.92
CA PHE A 28 -16.60 1.83 -10.16
C PHE A 28 -17.78 2.60 -10.74
N GLU A 29 -18.14 2.36 -12.01
CA GLU A 29 -19.31 2.98 -12.65
C GLU A 29 -20.60 2.17 -12.47
N THR A 30 -20.56 1.07 -11.70
CA THR A 30 -21.71 0.19 -11.45
C THR A 30 -22.36 0.50 -10.10
N GLU A 31 -23.62 0.09 -9.90
CA GLU A 31 -24.33 0.27 -8.62
C GLU A 31 -23.64 -0.45 -7.44
N GLU A 32 -22.86 -1.51 -7.69
CA GLU A 32 -22.05 -2.19 -6.67
C GLU A 32 -20.63 -1.61 -6.55
N GLY A 33 -20.27 -0.70 -7.45
CA GLY A 33 -18.94 -0.11 -7.62
C GLY A 33 -18.54 0.86 -6.51
N ASP A 34 -19.51 1.51 -5.88
CA ASP A 34 -19.26 2.52 -4.84
C ASP A 34 -18.46 1.95 -3.66
N ILE A 35 -18.76 0.72 -3.24
CA ILE A 35 -18.03 0.05 -2.15
C ILE A 35 -16.59 -0.27 -2.57
N PHE A 36 -16.40 -0.73 -3.81
CA PHE A 36 -15.06 -1.00 -4.33
C PHE A 36 -14.24 0.28 -4.49
N LYS A 37 -14.90 1.38 -4.86
CA LYS A 37 -14.28 2.69 -5.02
C LYS A 37 -13.88 3.29 -3.67
N GLU A 38 -14.75 3.20 -2.66
CA GLU A 38 -14.44 3.61 -1.28
C GLU A 38 -13.24 2.83 -0.74
N GLN A 39 -13.26 1.49 -0.88
CA GLN A 39 -12.12 0.64 -0.49
C GLN A 39 -10.84 0.99 -1.24
N TYR A 40 -10.94 1.29 -2.54
CA TYR A 40 -9.81 1.72 -3.34
C TYR A 40 -9.22 3.04 -2.83
N ASP A 41 -10.06 4.05 -2.59
CA ASP A 41 -9.63 5.37 -2.13
C ASP A 41 -9.00 5.30 -0.71
N ASP A 42 -9.53 4.42 0.16
CA ASP A 42 -8.95 4.10 1.46
C ASP A 42 -7.55 3.49 1.31
N LEU A 43 -7.38 2.48 0.43
CA LEU A 43 -6.08 1.84 0.19
C LEU A 43 -5.05 2.82 -0.36
N VAL A 44 -5.45 3.70 -1.28
CA VAL A 44 -4.58 4.75 -1.82
C VAL A 44 -4.14 5.72 -0.71
N THR A 45 -5.05 6.08 0.19
CA THR A 45 -4.77 6.98 1.31
C THR A 45 -3.79 6.32 2.29
N GLU A 46 -4.08 5.10 2.74
CA GLU A 46 -3.20 4.36 3.65
C GLU A 46 -1.80 4.15 3.06
N LEU A 47 -1.71 3.83 1.75
CA LEU A 47 -0.44 3.62 1.07
C LEU A 47 0.39 4.91 1.03
N LYS A 48 -0.23 6.06 0.73
CA LYS A 48 0.44 7.37 0.73
C LYS A 48 0.93 7.76 2.12
N GLU A 49 0.10 7.57 3.15
CA GLU A 49 0.48 7.84 4.53
C GLU A 49 1.68 6.98 4.96
N PHE A 50 1.67 5.70 4.62
CA PHE A 50 2.77 4.80 4.91
C PHE A 50 4.04 5.16 4.12
N SER A 51 3.92 5.50 2.84
CA SER A 51 5.03 5.94 1.98
C SER A 51 5.68 7.23 2.54
N ASN A 52 4.88 8.21 2.94
CA ASN A 52 5.36 9.42 3.59
C ASN A 52 6.07 9.12 4.92
N ARG A 53 5.46 8.28 5.76
CA ARG A 53 6.06 7.85 7.03
C ARG A 53 7.43 7.20 6.80
N VAL A 54 7.53 6.29 5.84
CA VAL A 54 8.81 5.65 5.47
C VAL A 54 9.84 6.68 4.96
N GLY A 55 9.40 7.66 4.18
CA GLY A 55 10.25 8.75 3.68
C GLY A 55 10.79 9.65 4.81
N ASP A 56 9.92 10.07 5.73
CA ASP A 56 10.29 10.87 6.90
C ASP A 56 11.30 10.15 7.79
N LEU A 57 11.09 8.84 8.00
CA LEU A 57 11.98 8.00 8.80
C LEU A 57 13.33 7.77 8.10
N ALA A 58 13.34 7.58 6.78
CA ALA A 58 14.57 7.52 6.00
C ALA A 58 15.38 8.83 6.07
N ALA A 59 14.69 9.97 6.13
CA ALA A 59 15.32 11.29 6.22
C ALA A 59 15.81 11.63 7.64
N ALA A 60 15.11 11.17 8.68
CA ALA A 60 15.48 11.37 10.08
C ALA A 60 16.81 10.69 10.44
N GLY A 61 17.20 9.64 9.69
CA GLY A 61 18.45 8.92 9.91
C GLY A 61 18.50 8.21 11.26
N GLU A 62 17.34 7.92 11.86
CA GLU A 62 17.26 7.10 13.07
C GLU A 62 17.87 5.72 12.81
N ASP A 63 18.56 5.18 13.82
CA ASP A 63 19.05 3.81 13.76
C ASP A 63 17.83 2.88 13.63
N PHE A 64 17.72 2.24 12.47
CA PHE A 64 16.73 1.21 12.17
C PHE A 64 16.96 0.03 13.11
N ASP A 65 16.43 0.10 14.32
CA ASP A 65 16.50 -0.99 15.28
C ASP A 65 15.55 -2.13 14.87
N GLU A 66 15.71 -3.31 15.48
CA GLU A 66 14.89 -4.48 15.12
C GLU A 66 13.38 -4.27 15.38
N ARG A 67 13.00 -3.37 16.29
CA ARG A 67 11.58 -3.07 16.54
C ARG A 67 11.01 -2.22 15.42
N PHE A 68 11.79 -1.25 14.96
CA PHE A 68 11.46 -0.40 13.83
C PHE A 68 11.28 -1.24 12.56
N GLU A 69 12.26 -2.09 12.23
CA GLU A 69 12.17 -2.94 11.05
C GLU A 69 10.95 -3.86 11.11
N ARG A 70 10.62 -4.36 12.31
CA ARG A 70 9.41 -5.16 12.53
C ARG A 70 8.13 -4.36 12.33
N GLU A 71 8.00 -3.18 12.93
CA GLU A 71 6.77 -2.37 12.80
C GLU A 71 6.50 -1.98 11.33
N ILE A 72 7.55 -1.59 10.61
CA ILE A 72 7.46 -1.25 9.19
C ILE A 72 7.16 -2.50 8.34
N SER A 73 7.76 -3.64 8.66
CA SER A 73 7.46 -4.91 7.99
C SER A 73 6.00 -5.33 8.21
N ASP A 74 5.50 -5.27 9.44
CA ASP A 74 4.14 -5.63 9.80
C ASP A 74 3.13 -4.72 9.09
N SER A 75 3.38 -3.41 9.06
CA SER A 75 2.55 -2.43 8.36
C SER A 75 2.53 -2.67 6.85
N ASN A 76 3.70 -2.95 6.26
CA ASN A 76 3.85 -3.27 4.85
C ASN A 76 3.14 -4.58 4.47
N GLU A 77 3.22 -5.61 5.32
CA GLU A 77 2.51 -6.88 5.13
C GLU A 77 1.00 -6.69 5.23
N HIS A 78 0.53 -5.93 6.22
CA HIS A 78 -0.89 -5.61 6.38
C HIS A 78 -1.48 -4.89 5.17
N LEU A 79 -0.79 -3.87 4.64
CA LEU A 79 -1.17 -3.20 3.39
C LEU A 79 -1.21 -4.17 2.21
N SER A 80 -0.21 -5.05 2.12
CA SER A 80 -0.17 -6.08 1.07
C SER A 80 -1.39 -6.98 1.12
N ILE A 81 -1.76 -7.48 2.31
CA ILE A 81 -2.91 -8.37 2.49
C ILE A 81 -4.21 -7.65 2.13
N LYS A 82 -4.36 -6.38 2.51
CA LYS A 82 -5.55 -5.60 2.18
C LYS A 82 -5.71 -5.39 0.67
N ILE A 83 -4.64 -5.01 -0.02
CA ILE A 83 -4.65 -4.82 -1.48
C ILE A 83 -4.95 -6.15 -2.18
N ASP A 84 -4.32 -7.25 -1.76
CA ASP A 84 -4.58 -8.58 -2.32
C ASP A 84 -6.03 -9.03 -2.09
N ALA A 85 -6.60 -8.73 -0.93
CA ALA A 85 -7.98 -9.06 -0.62
C ALA A 85 -8.96 -8.24 -1.47
N TRP A 86 -8.70 -6.95 -1.64
CA TRP A 86 -9.47 -6.07 -2.51
C TRP A 86 -9.39 -6.54 -3.97
N ALA A 87 -8.18 -6.80 -4.48
CA ALA A 87 -7.93 -7.34 -5.82
C ALA A 87 -8.71 -8.65 -6.07
N LYS A 88 -8.63 -9.60 -5.14
CA LYS A 88 -9.38 -10.87 -5.25
C LYS A 88 -10.89 -10.70 -5.21
N ASN A 89 -11.38 -9.65 -4.55
CA ASN A 89 -12.81 -9.35 -4.55
C ASN A 89 -13.24 -8.64 -5.83
N LEU A 90 -12.35 -7.82 -6.40
CA LEU A 90 -12.51 -7.18 -7.70
C LEU A 90 -12.60 -8.23 -8.81
N ASP A 91 -11.69 -9.20 -8.85
CA ASP A 91 -11.64 -10.29 -9.84
C ASP A 91 -12.88 -11.21 -9.82
N LYS A 92 -13.65 -11.21 -8.73
CA LYS A 92 -14.86 -12.03 -8.58
C LYS A 92 -16.12 -11.38 -9.14
N LYS A 93 -16.02 -10.14 -9.61
CA LYS A 93 -17.14 -9.34 -10.09
C LYS A 93 -17.04 -9.15 -11.60
#